data_AF-A0A923Q917-F1
#
_entry.id   AF-A0A923Q917-F1
#
_cell.length_a   1.000
_cell.length_b   1.000
_cell.length_c   1.000
_cell.angle_alpha   90.00
_cell.angle_beta   90.00
_cell.angle_gamma   90.00
#
_symmetry.space_group_name_H-M   'P 1'
#
loop_
_entity.id
_entity.type
_entity.pdbx_description
1 polymer ?
#
loop_
_entity_poly.entity_id
_entity_poly.type
_entity_poly.pdbx_seq_one_letter_code
_entity_poly.pdbx_strand_id
1 'polypeptide(L)' 'GAGADWSLARAVLLSFDLAVEPVVGADAERAAELWRRDSGLSLADRLCLATRERLAATVWTTDTAWGDTDTIRQVRA' A
#
# COMPACT_ATOMS: atom_id res chain seq x y z
N GLY A 1 -17.55 4.03 14.65
CA GLY A 1 -17.02 3.32 13.48
C GLY A 1 -17.01 1.86 13.80
N ALA A 2 -17.86 1.08 13.15
CA ALA A 2 -17.88 -0.37 13.37
C ALA A 2 -16.60 -0.95 12.74
N GLY A 3 -15.67 -1.41 13.57
CA GLY A 3 -14.56 -2.22 13.06
C GLY A 3 -15.15 -3.47 12.42
N ALA A 4 -14.70 -3.79 11.20
CA ALA A 4 -15.04 -5.05 10.57
C ALA A 4 -14.48 -6.22 11.41
N ASP A 5 -15.07 -7.40 11.29
CA ASP A 5 -14.49 -8.62 11.86
C ASP A 5 -13.16 -8.90 11.14
N TRP A 6 -12.06 -8.57 11.81
CA TRP A 6 -10.71 -8.74 11.29
C TRP A 6 -10.37 -10.19 10.99
N SER A 7 -10.92 -11.13 11.75
CA SER A 7 -10.68 -12.56 11.52
C SER A 7 -11.34 -13.00 10.21
N LEU A 8 -12.58 -12.56 9.98
CA LEU A 8 -13.29 -12.82 8.73
C LEU A 8 -12.59 -12.14 7.54
N ALA A 9 -12.22 -10.86 7.66
CA ALA A 9 -11.54 -10.13 6.60
C ALA A 9 -10.20 -10.78 6.23
N ARG A 10 -9.41 -11.19 7.23
CA ARG A 10 -8.17 -11.93 7.02
C ARG A 10 -8.41 -13.28 6.35
N ALA A 11 -9.41 -14.04 6.79
CA ALA A 11 -9.74 -15.33 6.20
C ALA A 11 -10.14 -15.22 4.73
N VAL A 12 -10.91 -14.19 4.36
CA VAL A 12 -11.28 -13.91 2.96
C VAL A 12 -10.06 -13.51 2.14
N LEU A 13 -9.18 -12.63 2.65
CA LEU A 13 -7.98 -12.24 1.90
C LEU A 13 -7.04 -13.43 1.66
N LEU A 14 -6.88 -14.30 2.66
CA LEU A 14 -6.02 -15.48 2.58
C LEU A 14 -6.66 -16.68 1.87
N SER A 15 -7.92 -16.59 1.43
CA SER A 15 -8.52 -17.62 0.57
C SER A 15 -8.15 -17.44 -0.91
N PHE A 16 -7.64 -16.27 -1.28
CA PHE A 16 -7.00 -16.02 -2.58
C PHE A 16 -5.51 -16.37 -2.51
N ASP A 17 -4.86 -16.46 -3.68
CA ASP A 17 -3.40 -16.61 -3.79
C ASP A 17 -2.69 -15.28 -3.49
N LEU A 18 -2.83 -14.80 -2.26
CA LEU A 18 -2.27 -13.55 -1.76
C LEU A 18 -1.11 -13.84 -0.79
N ALA A 19 0.05 -13.24 -1.05
CA ALA A 19 1.13 -13.16 -0.09
C ALA A 19 1.03 -11.86 0.74
N VAL A 20 1.14 -11.97 2.07
CA VAL A 20 1.22 -10.80 2.96
C VAL A 20 2.69 -10.50 3.23
N GLU A 21 3.16 -9.38 2.71
CA GLU A 21 4.55 -8.95 2.85
C GLU A 21 4.76 -8.15 4.14
N PRO A 22 5.80 -8.45 4.95
CA PRO A 22 6.15 -7.63 6.09
C PRO A 22 6.72 -6.29 5.63
N VAL A 23 6.41 -5.24 6.39
CA VAL A 23 7.15 -3.97 6.32
C VAL A 23 8.48 -4.17 7.03
N VAL A 24 9.59 -3.90 6.36
CA VAL A 24 10.95 -3.97 6.95
C VAL A 24 11.51 -2.57 7.22
N GLY A 25 12.63 -2.50 7.95
CA GLY A 25 13.26 -1.21 8.29
C GLY A 25 13.57 -0.32 7.08
N ALA A 26 14.03 -0.92 5.98
CA ALA A 26 14.29 -0.20 4.72
C ALA A 26 13.01 0.45 4.15
N ASP A 27 11.85 -0.21 4.28
CA ASP A 27 10.57 0.37 3.84
C ASP A 27 10.20 1.58 4.70
N ALA A 28 10.47 1.52 6.01
CA ALA A 28 10.18 2.60 6.94
C ALA A 28 11.07 3.85 6.70
N GLU A 29 12.37 3.64 6.48
CA GLU A 29 13.31 4.71 6.13
C GLU A 29 12.92 5.34 4.80
N ARG A 30 12.65 4.51 3.78
CA ARG A 30 12.24 4.99 2.47
C ARG A 30 10.90 5.73 2.53
N ALA A 31 9.94 5.24 3.31
CA ALA A 31 8.69 5.94 3.54
C ALA A 31 8.91 7.31 4.19
N ALA A 32 9.87 7.44 5.11
CA ALA A 32 10.23 8.73 5.72
C ALA A 32 10.78 9.71 4.67
N GLU A 33 11.64 9.25 3.75
CA GLU A 33 12.16 10.07 2.64
C GLU A 33 11.08 10.54 1.67
N LEU A 34 10.05 9.72 1.43
CA LEU A 34 8.91 10.07 0.58
C LEU A 34 8.02 11.16 1.19
N TRP A 35 8.19 11.51 2.47
CA TRP A 35 7.38 12.52 3.11
C TRP A 35 7.63 13.90 2.48
N ARG A 36 6.54 14.52 2.03
CA ARG A 36 6.53 15.92 1.61
C ARG A 36 5.29 16.58 2.19
N ARG A 37 5.45 17.82 2.64
CA ARG A 37 4.32 18.65 3.07
C ARG A 37 3.29 18.75 1.93
N ASP A 38 2.01 18.68 2.28
CA ASP A 38 0.87 18.81 1.37
C ASP A 38 0.81 17.77 0.23
N SER A 39 1.55 16.65 0.36
CA SER A 39 1.52 15.56 -0.63
C SER A 39 0.21 14.75 -0.65
N GLY A 40 -0.61 14.85 0.39
CA GLY A 40 -1.82 14.03 0.56
C GLY A 40 -1.55 12.59 0.99
N LEU A 41 -0.28 12.12 0.99
CA LEU A 41 0.07 10.75 1.37
C LEU A 41 0.17 10.60 2.89
N SER A 42 -0.55 9.61 3.42
CA SER A 42 -0.42 9.16 4.81
C SER A 42 0.89 8.40 5.05
N LEU A 43 1.14 7.98 6.30
CA LEU A 43 2.24 7.06 6.58
C LEU A 43 2.04 5.70 5.91
N ALA A 44 0.82 5.16 5.94
CA ALA A 44 0.51 3.88 5.34
C ALA A 44 0.73 3.89 3.83
N ASP A 45 0.35 4.99 3.15
CA ASP A 45 0.55 5.13 1.71
C ASP A 45 2.04 5.10 1.34
N ARG A 46 2.85 5.87 2.09
CA ARG A 46 4.30 5.90 1.88
C ARG A 46 4.96 4.56 2.16
N LEU A 47 4.49 3.80 3.15
CA LEU A 47 4.97 2.44 3.41
C LEU A 47 4.63 1.50 2.26
N CYS A 48 3.40 1.54 1.72
CA CYS A 48 3.04 0.73 0.56
C CYS A 48 3.87 1.08 -0.68
N LEU A 49 4.12 2.38 -0.93
CA LEU A 49 4.99 2.82 -2.02
C LEU A 49 6.43 2.35 -1.83
N ALA A 50 6.98 2.43 -0.62
CA ALA A 50 8.33 1.94 -0.32
C ALA A 50 8.44 0.41 -0.48
N THR A 51 7.48 -0.35 0.03
CA THR A 51 7.39 -1.81 -0.14
C THR A 51 7.33 -2.19 -1.62
N ARG A 52 6.58 -1.44 -2.44
CA ARG A 52 6.54 -1.68 -3.90
C ARG A 52 7.91 -1.48 -4.55
N GLU A 53 8.66 -0.46 -4.14
CA GLU A 53 9.97 -0.16 -4.71
C GLU A 53 10.94 -1.30 -4.39
N ARG A 54 10.93 -1.79 -3.13
CA ARG A 54 11.72 -2.94 -2.70
C ARG A 54 11.38 -4.22 -3.48
N LEU A 55 10.09 -4.47 -3.70
CA LEU A 55 9.62 -5.68 -4.39
C LEU A 55 9.60 -5.55 -5.92
N ALA A 56 9.94 -4.38 -6.46
CA ALA A 56 9.77 -4.03 -7.88
C ALA A 56 8.35 -4.37 -8.41
N ALA A 57 7.32 -4.15 -7.58
CA ALA A 57 5.95 -4.56 -7.85
C ALA A 57 5.11 -3.44 -8.49
N THR A 58 4.14 -3.83 -9.30
CA THR A 58 3.04 -2.96 -9.73
C THR A 58 2.01 -2.84 -8.61
N VAL A 59 1.68 -1.61 -8.22
CA VAL A 59 0.63 -1.33 -7.24
C VAL A 59 -0.70 -1.13 -7.94
N TRP A 60 -1.75 -1.68 -7.35
CA TRP A 60 -3.14 -1.42 -7.71
C TRP A 60 -3.80 -0.63 -6.57
N THR A 61 -4.40 0.51 -6.88
CA THR A 61 -5.02 1.38 -5.86
C THR A 61 -6.26 2.08 -6.40
N THR A 62 -7.16 2.50 -5.51
CA THR A 62 -8.26 3.42 -5.82
C THR A 62 -7.97 4.85 -5.33
N ASP A 63 -6.81 5.05 -4.69
CA ASP A 63 -6.39 6.35 -4.18
C ASP A 63 -5.74 7.19 -5.28
N THR A 64 -6.40 8.29 -5.63
CA THR A 64 -5.94 9.21 -6.68
C THR A 64 -4.71 10.02 -6.27
N ALA A 65 -4.41 10.13 -4.97
CA ALA A 65 -3.22 10.84 -4.48
C ALA A 65 -1.91 10.16 -4.89
N TRP A 66 -1.94 8.87 -5.23
CA TRP A 66 -0.76 8.11 -5.64
C TRP A 66 -0.40 8.33 -7.13
N GLY A 67 -1.30 8.97 -7.88
CA GLY A 67 -1.14 9.21 -9.32
C GLY A 67 -1.35 7.94 -10.17
N ASP A 68 -0.98 8.03 -11.44
CA ASP A 68 -1.05 6.93 -12.41
C ASP A 68 0.26 6.88 -13.19
N THR A 69 0.97 5.75 -13.07
CA THR A 69 2.27 5.53 -13.71
C THR A 69 2.35 4.09 -14.21
N ASP A 70 3.43 3.72 -14.89
CA ASP A 70 3.56 2.33 -15.37
C ASP A 70 3.54 1.27 -14.26
N THR A 71 3.83 1.70 -13.04
CA THR A 71 3.96 0.83 -11.87
C THR A 71 2.96 1.17 -10.75
N ILE A 72 2.05 2.13 -10.98
CA ILE A 72 0.93 2.47 -10.10
C ILE A 72 -0.32 2.55 -10.97
N ARG A 73 -1.21 1.57 -10.84
CA ARG A 73 -2.41 1.41 -11.67
C ARG A 73 -3.67 1.69 -10.85
N GLN A 74 -4.50 2.59 -11.37
CA GLN A 74 -5.77 2.92 -10.74
C GLN A 74 -6.82 1.84 -11.06
N VAL A 75 -7.35 1.19 -10.03
CA VAL A 75 -8.49 0.28 -10.15
C VAL A 75 -9.74 1.15 -10.24
N ARG A 76 -10.38 1.18 -11.40
CA ARG A 76 -11.66 1.85 -11.58
C ARG A 76 -12.76 0.84 -11.29
N ALA A 77 -13.61 1.16 -10.33
CA ALA A 77 -14.88 0.46 -10.12
C ALA A 77 -15.91 0.93 -11.16
#